data_AF-A0A1U9Z6G4-F1
#
_entry.id   AF-A0A1U9Z6G4-F1
#
_cell.length_a   1.000
_cell.length_b   1.000
_cell.length_c   1.000
_cell.angle_alpha   90.00
_cell.angle_beta   90.00
_cell.angle_gamma   90.00
#
_symmetry.space_group_name_H-M   'P 1'
#
loop_
_entity.id
_entity.type
_entity.pdbx_description
1 polymer ?
#
loop_
_entity_poly.entity_id
_entity_poly.type
_entity_poly.pdbx_seq_one_letter_code
_entity_poly.pdbx_strand_id
1 'polypeptide(L)'
;MTATPTEIRVSKDRKSLTVTFDDGARYALPAEMLRVLSPSAEVKGHGPGQAVTVPGKRNVEIMTVAAAGNYAIRIGFDDMHDSGIYTWSYLRELGEDGARLFADYEAELAEKGMTRDRAERPR
;
A
#
# COMPACT_ATOMS: atom_id res chain seq x y z
N MET A 1 -12.97 18.28 2.83
CA MET A 1 -13.47 17.83 1.51
C MET A 1 -12.58 16.69 1.08
N THR A 2 -13.13 15.49 0.82
CA THR A 2 -12.33 14.36 0.34
C THR A 2 -11.96 14.61 -1.11
N ALA A 3 -10.69 14.84 -1.39
CA ALA A 3 -10.22 15.03 -2.75
C ALA A 3 -10.43 13.73 -3.55
N THR A 4 -11.07 13.83 -4.70
CA THR A 4 -11.26 12.71 -5.62
C THR A 4 -10.10 12.64 -6.60
N PRO A 5 -9.58 11.45 -6.90
CA PRO A 5 -8.55 11.31 -7.91
C PRO A 5 -9.13 11.57 -9.30
N THR A 6 -8.43 12.39 -10.08
CA THR A 6 -8.71 12.67 -11.50
C THR A 6 -7.96 11.74 -12.42
N GLU A 7 -6.79 11.24 -12.00
CA GLU A 7 -5.99 10.26 -12.75
C GLU A 7 -5.37 9.23 -11.80
N ILE A 8 -5.43 7.96 -12.21
CA ILE A 8 -4.77 6.85 -11.52
C ILE A 8 -4.00 6.06 -12.56
N ARG A 9 -2.67 6.02 -12.43
CA ARG A 9 -1.79 5.43 -13.42
C ARG A 9 -0.77 4.51 -12.78
N VAL A 10 -0.75 3.26 -13.21
CA VAL A 10 0.30 2.30 -12.86
C VAL A 10 1.52 2.56 -13.74
N SER A 11 2.71 2.53 -13.14
CA SER A 11 3.98 2.67 -13.84
C SER A 11 4.23 1.49 -14.78
N LYS A 12 5.05 1.67 -15.82
CA LYS A 12 5.32 0.59 -16.79
C LYS A 12 5.94 -0.65 -16.14
N ASP A 13 6.79 -0.42 -15.15
CA ASP A 13 7.41 -1.42 -14.28
C ASP A 13 6.45 -2.02 -13.25
N ARG A 14 5.21 -1.52 -13.11
CA ARG A 14 4.21 -1.97 -12.13
C ARG A 14 4.62 -1.84 -10.66
N LYS A 15 5.74 -1.18 -10.36
CA LYS A 15 6.24 -0.98 -8.99
C LYS A 15 5.75 0.30 -8.34
N SER A 16 5.00 1.13 -9.06
CA SER A 16 4.49 2.40 -8.51
C SER A 16 3.12 2.76 -9.10
N LEU A 17 2.23 3.27 -8.26
CA LEU A 17 0.96 3.86 -8.62
C LEU A 17 1.06 5.38 -8.49
N THR A 18 0.83 6.11 -9.58
CA THR A 18 0.65 7.56 -9.54
C THR A 18 -0.83 7.88 -9.37
N VAL A 19 -1.16 8.69 -8.38
CA VAL A 19 -2.51 9.22 -8.16
C VAL A 19 -2.46 10.73 -8.25
N THR A 20 -3.28 11.30 -9.11
CA THR A 20 -3.48 12.75 -9.26
C THR A 20 -4.87 13.09 -8.75
N PHE A 21 -4.96 14.07 -7.88
CA PHE A 21 -6.21 14.57 -7.30
C PHE A 21 -6.69 15.84 -7.98
N ASP A 22 -7.98 16.14 -7.84
CA ASP A 22 -8.64 17.32 -8.43
C ASP A 22 -8.04 18.67 -7.99
N ASP A 23 -7.48 18.74 -6.79
CA ASP A 23 -6.76 19.91 -6.26
C ASP A 23 -5.35 20.07 -6.85
N GLY A 24 -4.95 19.20 -7.78
CA GLY A 24 -3.62 19.21 -8.41
C GLY A 24 -2.54 18.48 -7.61
N ALA A 25 -2.87 17.95 -6.43
CA ALA A 25 -1.95 17.13 -5.66
C ALA A 25 -1.66 15.81 -6.40
N ARG A 26 -0.38 15.44 -6.50
CA ARG A 26 0.06 14.25 -7.20
C ARG A 26 1.03 13.46 -6.32
N TYR A 27 0.73 12.19 -6.15
CA TYR A 27 1.51 11.29 -5.31
C TYR A 27 1.92 10.04 -6.07
N ALA A 28 3.19 9.64 -5.92
CA ALA A 28 3.71 8.39 -6.43
C ALA A 28 3.85 7.40 -5.28
N LEU A 29 2.98 6.41 -5.25
CA LEU A 29 2.88 5.41 -4.19
C LEU A 29 3.57 4.11 -4.65
N PRO A 30 4.66 3.67 -4.02
CA PRO A 30 5.30 2.40 -4.35
C PRO A 30 4.36 1.21 -4.11
N ALA A 31 4.44 0.19 -4.97
CA ALA A 31 3.68 -1.04 -4.85
C ALA A 31 3.97 -1.76 -3.53
N GLU A 32 5.23 -1.76 -3.09
CA GLU A 32 5.64 -2.27 -1.78
C GLU A 32 4.89 -1.55 -0.67
N MET A 33 4.94 -0.21 -0.65
CA MET A 33 4.27 0.60 0.35
C MET A 33 2.77 0.34 0.38
N LEU A 34 2.11 0.30 -0.78
CA LEU A 34 0.70 -0.04 -0.87
C LEU A 34 0.43 -1.43 -0.27
N ARG A 35 1.23 -2.44 -0.64
CA ARG A 35 1.03 -3.82 -0.18
C ARG A 35 1.23 -3.99 1.32
N VAL A 36 2.25 -3.37 1.90
CA VAL A 36 2.60 -3.51 3.32
C VAL A 36 1.73 -2.62 4.22
N LEU A 37 1.28 -1.47 3.71
CA LEU A 37 0.32 -0.59 4.36
C LEU A 37 -1.12 -0.87 3.89
N SER A 38 -1.41 -2.04 3.31
CA SER A 38 -2.75 -2.34 2.81
C SER A 38 -3.74 -2.34 4.00
N PRO A 39 -4.88 -1.63 3.92
CA PRO A 39 -5.83 -1.51 5.03
C PRO A 39 -6.68 -2.78 5.23
N SER A 40 -6.42 -3.84 4.46
CA SER A 40 -7.10 -5.14 4.57
C SER A 40 -7.00 -5.70 6.00
N ALA A 41 -8.07 -6.39 6.43
CA ALA A 41 -8.18 -6.99 7.76
C ALA A 41 -7.03 -7.95 8.12
N GLU A 42 -6.33 -8.50 7.12
CA GLU A 42 -5.10 -9.28 7.29
C GLU A 42 -3.94 -8.48 7.90
N VAL A 43 -3.81 -7.20 7.55
CA VAL A 43 -2.71 -6.34 7.99
C VAL A 43 -3.08 -5.57 9.25
N LYS A 44 -4.34 -5.15 9.42
CA LYS A 44 -4.77 -4.43 10.64
C LYS A 44 -5.05 -5.34 11.84
N GLY A 45 -5.35 -6.62 11.61
CA GLY A 45 -5.88 -7.50 12.64
C GLY A 45 -7.22 -7.00 13.21
N HIS A 46 -7.82 -7.75 14.14
CA HIS A 46 -9.09 -7.38 14.77
C HIS A 46 -8.89 -6.52 16.05
N GLY A 47 -7.77 -5.80 16.17
CA GLY A 47 -7.52 -4.91 17.32
C GLY A 47 -6.19 -4.16 17.28
N PRO A 48 -6.05 -3.08 18.07
CA PRO A 48 -4.79 -2.33 18.18
C PRO A 48 -3.66 -3.27 18.64
N GLY A 49 -2.57 -3.35 17.85
CA GLY A 49 -1.41 -4.21 18.12
C GLY A 49 -1.39 -5.57 17.41
N GLN A 50 -2.41 -5.91 16.60
CA GLN A 50 -2.37 -7.09 15.72
C GLN A 50 -1.92 -6.75 14.29
N ALA A 51 -1.19 -5.64 14.11
CA ALA A 51 -0.66 -5.30 12.81
C ALA A 51 0.33 -6.38 12.35
N VAL A 52 0.03 -7.04 11.24
CA VAL A 52 0.91 -8.08 10.69
C VAL A 52 1.95 -7.41 9.83
N THR A 53 3.18 -7.31 10.32
CA THR A 53 4.33 -6.87 9.53
C THR A 53 4.55 -7.89 8.41
N VAL A 54 4.49 -7.44 7.16
CA VAL A 54 4.61 -8.31 5.98
C VAL A 54 6.02 -8.20 5.39
N PRO A 55 6.98 -9.09 5.73
CA PRO A 55 8.32 -9.05 5.16
C PRO A 55 8.37 -9.56 3.72
N GLY A 56 9.49 -9.30 3.03
CA GLY A 56 9.77 -9.88 1.72
C GLY A 56 8.95 -9.33 0.55
N LYS A 57 8.36 -8.13 0.66
CA LYS A 57 7.50 -7.53 -0.38
C LYS A 57 8.20 -6.44 -1.20
N ARG A 58 9.52 -6.29 -1.09
CA ARG A 58 10.30 -5.29 -1.87
C ARG A 58 10.05 -5.34 -3.37
N ASN A 59 9.82 -6.54 -3.90
CA ASN A 59 9.64 -6.76 -5.34
C ASN A 59 8.18 -6.94 -5.75
N VAL A 60 7.22 -6.67 -4.86
CA VAL A 60 5.80 -6.81 -5.20
C VAL A 60 5.41 -5.84 -6.32
N GLU A 61 4.58 -6.32 -7.24
CA GLU A 61 4.12 -5.55 -8.39
C GLU A 61 2.59 -5.44 -8.40
N ILE A 62 2.10 -4.31 -8.89
CA ILE A 62 0.67 -4.05 -9.12
C ILE A 62 0.23 -4.78 -10.38
N MET A 63 -0.60 -5.80 -10.23
CA MET A 63 -1.13 -6.59 -11.33
C MET A 63 -2.38 -5.98 -11.92
N THR A 64 -3.30 -5.52 -11.07
CA THR A 64 -4.59 -4.98 -11.49
C THR A 64 -4.99 -3.79 -10.64
N VAL A 65 -5.68 -2.84 -11.25
CA VAL A 65 -6.35 -1.74 -10.56
C VAL A 65 -7.75 -1.64 -11.12
N ALA A 66 -8.75 -1.76 -10.25
CA ALA A 66 -10.16 -1.70 -10.61
C ALA A 66 -10.88 -0.69 -9.71
N ALA A 67 -11.85 0.03 -10.25
CA ALA A 67 -12.69 0.89 -9.42
C ALA A 67 -13.54 0.04 -8.47
N ALA A 68 -13.55 0.40 -7.19
CA ALA A 68 -14.38 -0.21 -6.16
C ALA A 68 -15.46 0.79 -5.74
N GLY A 69 -16.48 0.94 -6.58
CA GLY A 69 -17.49 1.99 -6.43
C GLY A 69 -16.94 3.39 -6.75
N ASN A 70 -17.51 4.42 -6.13
CA ASN A 70 -17.15 5.83 -6.39
C ASN A 70 -16.21 6.44 -5.35
N TYR A 71 -15.70 5.65 -4.40
CA TYR A 71 -14.93 6.15 -3.25
C TYR A 71 -13.58 5.45 -3.05
N ALA A 72 -13.28 4.42 -3.85
CA ALA A 72 -12.10 3.58 -3.69
C ALA A 72 -11.68 2.87 -4.99
N ILE A 73 -10.45 2.36 -4.98
CA ILE A 73 -9.95 1.37 -5.92
C ILE A 73 -9.59 0.08 -5.22
N ARG A 74 -9.76 -1.01 -5.94
CA ARG A 74 -9.21 -2.31 -5.61
C ARG A 74 -7.90 -2.49 -6.35
N ILE A 75 -6.83 -2.81 -5.62
CA ILE A 75 -5.51 -3.09 -6.19
C ILE A 75 -5.20 -4.57 -5.97
N GLY A 76 -4.89 -5.27 -7.06
CA GLY A 76 -4.36 -6.63 -7.02
C GLY A 76 -2.85 -6.64 -7.21
N PHE A 77 -2.17 -7.44 -6.41
CA PHE A 77 -0.72 -7.63 -6.42
C PHE A 77 -0.36 -9.05 -6.87
N ASP A 78 0.88 -9.23 -7.35
CA ASP A 78 1.36 -10.53 -7.85
C ASP A 78 1.48 -11.60 -6.75
N ASP A 79 1.63 -11.18 -5.50
CA ASP A 79 1.72 -12.02 -4.30
C ASP A 79 0.41 -12.72 -3.89
N MET A 80 -0.49 -12.96 -4.86
CA MET A 80 -1.86 -13.46 -4.69
C MET A 80 -2.77 -12.58 -3.80
N HIS A 81 -2.35 -11.35 -3.47
CA HIS A 81 -3.20 -10.41 -2.74
C HIS A 81 -4.03 -9.58 -3.72
N ASP A 82 -5.30 -9.98 -3.93
CA ASP A 82 -6.21 -9.28 -4.84
C ASP A 82 -7.27 -8.44 -4.10
N SER A 83 -7.30 -8.44 -2.77
CA SER A 83 -8.40 -7.88 -1.97
C SER A 83 -8.13 -6.50 -1.35
N GLY A 84 -7.03 -5.84 -1.72
CA GLY A 84 -6.68 -4.52 -1.18
C GLY A 84 -7.61 -3.41 -1.67
N ILE A 85 -8.47 -2.87 -0.81
CA ILE A 85 -9.36 -1.73 -1.11
C ILE A 85 -8.75 -0.45 -0.54
N TYR A 86 -8.44 0.50 -1.42
CA TYR A 86 -7.84 1.79 -1.09
C TYR A 86 -8.83 2.90 -1.38
N THR A 87 -9.34 3.53 -0.33
CA THR A 87 -10.24 4.69 -0.47
C THR A 87 -9.46 5.92 -0.94
N TRP A 88 -10.14 6.88 -1.57
CA TRP A 88 -9.52 8.13 -2.01
C TRP A 88 -8.83 8.89 -0.87
N SER A 89 -9.48 8.94 0.30
CA SER A 89 -8.91 9.52 1.51
C SER A 89 -7.64 8.78 1.95
N TYR A 90 -7.62 7.45 1.85
CA TYR A 90 -6.46 6.66 2.24
C TYR A 90 -5.30 6.79 1.23
N LEU A 91 -5.58 6.84 -0.08
CA LEU A 91 -4.54 7.14 -1.07
C LEU A 91 -3.91 8.52 -0.86
N ARG A 92 -4.71 9.49 -0.42
CA ARG A 92 -4.22 10.82 -0.05
C ARG A 92 -3.35 10.75 1.21
N GLU A 93 -3.82 10.09 2.26
CA GLU A 93 -3.04 9.86 3.49
C GLU A 93 -1.72 9.14 3.19
N LEU A 94 -1.73 8.13 2.33
CA LEU A 94 -0.51 7.46 1.86
C LEU A 94 0.40 8.38 1.04
N GLY A 95 -0.15 9.37 0.35
CA GLY A 95 0.62 10.39 -0.36
C GLY A 95 1.31 11.37 0.59
N GLU A 96 0.61 11.78 1.65
CA GLU A 96 1.06 12.79 2.61
C GLU A 96 1.92 12.19 3.74
N ASP A 97 1.45 11.11 4.35
CA ASP A 97 2.05 10.43 5.50
C ASP A 97 2.71 9.09 5.14
N GLY A 98 2.60 8.61 3.90
CA GLY A 98 3.11 7.28 3.52
C GLY A 98 4.60 7.09 3.80
N ALA A 99 5.43 8.13 3.65
CA ALA A 99 6.84 8.08 4.01
C ALA A 99 7.06 7.80 5.51
N ARG A 100 6.24 8.42 6.36
CA ARG A 100 6.28 8.22 7.82
C ARG A 100 5.77 6.83 8.19
N LEU A 101 4.64 6.41 7.62
CA LEU A 101 4.07 5.07 7.85
C LEU A 101 5.01 3.96 7.37
N PHE A 102 5.69 4.18 6.25
CA PHE A 102 6.66 3.24 5.72
C PHE A 102 7.92 3.14 6.60
N ALA A 103 8.39 4.27 7.14
CA ALA A 103 9.49 4.27 8.10
C ALA A 103 9.14 3.52 9.40
N ASP A 104 7.89 3.63 9.87
CA ASP A 104 7.38 2.88 11.02
C ASP A 104 7.38 1.36 10.74
N TYR A 105 6.90 0.96 9.56
CA TYR A 105 6.99 -0.42 9.07
C TYR A 105 8.46 -0.93 8.97
N GLU A 106 9.39 -0.10 8.48
CA GLU A 106 10.82 -0.45 8.45
C GLU A 106 11.39 -0.65 9.85
N ALA A 107 10.98 0.18 10.81
CA ALA A 107 11.36 0.03 12.21
C ALA A 107 10.81 -1.27 12.80
N GLU A 108 9.53 -1.58 12.59
CA GLU A 108 8.91 -2.84 13.03
C GLU A 108 9.61 -4.07 12.44
N LEU A 109 9.97 -4.03 11.15
CA LEU A 109 10.75 -5.09 10.51
C LEU A 109 12.09 -5.28 11.22
N ALA A 110 12.81 -4.19 11.49
CA ALA A 110 14.10 -4.23 12.17
C ALA A 110 13.97 -4.79 13.60
N GLU A 111 12.97 -4.36 14.35
CA GLU A 111 12.68 -4.88 15.71
C GLU A 111 12.36 -6.38 15.70
N LYS A 112 11.67 -6.87 14.67
CA LYS A 112 11.34 -8.29 14.51
C LYS A 112 12.46 -9.11 13.85
N GLY A 113 13.58 -8.49 13.49
CA GLY A 113 14.70 -9.14 12.78
C GLY A 113 14.35 -9.59 11.36
N MET A 114 13.34 -8.98 10.75
CA MET A 114 12.84 -9.29 9.42
C MET A 114 13.41 -8.33 8.37
N THR A 115 13.38 -8.71 7.09
CA THR A 115 13.86 -7.87 5.98
C THR A 115 12.82 -7.70 4.89
N ARG A 116 12.89 -6.56 4.19
CA ARG A 116 12.09 -6.27 2.99
C ARG A 116 12.44 -7.20 1.82
N ASP A 117 13.67 -7.68 1.78
CA ASP A 117 14.25 -8.38 0.63
C ASP A 117 13.85 -9.86 0.55
N ARG A 118 13.67 -10.49 1.71
CA ARG A 118 13.43 -11.94 1.81
C ARG A 118 12.39 -12.23 2.89
N ALA A 119 11.34 -12.95 2.51
CA ALA A 119 10.39 -13.52 3.48
C ALA A 119 11.04 -14.73 4.17
N GLU A 120 12.14 -14.53 4.88
CA GLU A 120 12.71 -15.61 5.71
C GLU A 120 11.76 -15.84 6.90
N ARG A 121 11.18 -17.03 6.97
CA ARG A 121 10.55 -17.49 8.22
C ARG A 121 11.65 -17.54 9.28
N PRO A 122 11.45 -16.97 10.49
CA PRO A 122 12.39 -17.20 11.58
C PRO A 122 12.49 -18.71 11.80
N ARG A 123 13.73 -19.19 11.91
CA ARG A 123 14.08 -20.60 12.03
C ARG A 123 13.87 -21.11 13.45
#